data_AF-A0A432UJ92-F1
#
_entry.id   AF-A0A432UJ92-F1
#
_cell.length_a   1.000
_cell.length_b   1.000
_cell.length_c   1.000
_cell.angle_alpha   90.00
_cell.angle_beta   90.00
_cell.angle_gamma   90.00
#
_symmetry.space_group_name_H-M   'P 1'
#
loop_
_entity.id
_entity.type
_entity.pdbx_description
1 polymer ?
#
loop_
_entity_poly.entity_id
_entity_poly.type
_entity_poly.pdbx_seq_one_letter_code
_entity_poly.pdbx_strand_id
1 'polypeptide(L)'
;MDIVKGFDGFFVDEIESAEEKLQIQISPHSKLYLLHLLKHLSESSDFFFSDVVQDKPLSIVIMEALHKNLFEKTRDLKAVGDLSLIFSGLYPEHLTRRTVD
;
A
#
# COMPACT_ATOMS: atom_id res chain seq x y z
N MET A 1 -11.30 17.86 16.28
CA MET A 1 -11.76 17.37 14.97
C MET A 1 -11.06 18.09 13.79
N ASP A 2 -10.15 19.04 14.06
CA ASP A 2 -9.44 19.80 13.02
C ASP A 2 -8.12 19.16 12.56
N ILE A 3 -7.50 18.32 13.40
CA ILE A 3 -6.23 17.62 13.06
C ILE A 3 -6.43 16.64 11.90
N VAL A 4 -7.56 15.92 11.87
CA VAL A 4 -7.87 14.92 10.82
C VAL A 4 -8.07 15.57 9.44
N LYS A 5 -8.63 16.79 9.38
CA LYS A 5 -8.74 17.55 8.13
C LYS A 5 -7.38 18.03 7.60
N GLY A 6 -6.41 18.25 8.48
CA GLY A 6 -5.05 18.62 8.09
C GLY A 6 -4.27 17.46 7.45
N PHE A 7 -4.51 16.22 7.90
CA PHE A 7 -3.84 15.04 7.36
C PHE A 7 -4.28 14.70 5.93
N ASP A 8 -5.56 14.83 5.61
CA ASP A 8 -6.05 14.52 4.27
C ASP A 8 -5.43 15.46 3.23
N GLY A 9 -5.30 16.77 3.53
CA GLY A 9 -4.61 17.74 2.67
C GLY A 9 -3.12 17.46 2.54
N PHE A 10 -2.44 17.21 3.67
CA PHE A 10 -1.02 16.86 3.67
C PHE A 10 -0.71 15.65 2.78
N PHE A 11 -1.49 14.57 2.89
CA PHE A 11 -1.26 13.38 2.06
C PHE A 11 -1.57 13.60 0.58
N VAL A 12 -2.52 14.47 0.24
CA VAL A 12 -2.75 14.88 -1.16
C VAL A 12 -1.51 15.58 -1.70
N ASP A 13 -0.98 16.57 -0.97
CA ASP A 13 0.21 17.32 -1.37
C ASP A 13 1.43 16.39 -1.53
N GLU A 14 1.63 15.43 -0.63
CA GLU A 14 2.71 14.44 -0.70
C GLU A 14 2.58 13.52 -1.92
N ILE A 15 1.36 13.07 -2.25
CA ILE A 15 1.11 12.24 -3.44
C ILE A 15 1.40 13.03 -4.71
N GLU A 16 0.94 14.28 -4.80
CA GLU A 16 1.17 15.14 -5.97
C GLU A 16 2.66 15.46 -6.13
N SER A 17 3.35 15.77 -5.03
CA SER A 17 4.80 15.99 -5.04
C SER A 17 5.57 14.73 -5.49
N ALA A 18 5.12 13.54 -5.07
CA ALA A 18 5.72 12.28 -5.50
C ALA A 18 5.52 12.02 -7.00
N GLU A 19 4.34 12.32 -7.56
CA GLU A 19 4.09 12.24 -9.00
C GLU A 19 5.03 13.16 -9.81
N GLU A 20 5.16 14.41 -9.37
CA GLU A 20 6.06 15.37 -10.00
C GLU A 20 7.52 14.91 -9.92
N LYS A 21 7.97 14.46 -8.74
CA LYS A 21 9.35 14.01 -8.53
C LYS A 21 9.68 12.77 -9.35
N LEU A 22 8.74 11.82 -9.46
CA LEU A 22 8.93 10.56 -10.18
C LEU A 22 8.59 10.69 -11.67
N GLN A 23 8.05 11.82 -12.12
CA GLN A 23 7.60 12.05 -13.49
C GLN A 23 6.62 10.97 -13.96
N ILE A 24 5.68 10.61 -13.08
CA ILE A 24 4.61 9.66 -13.37
C ILE A 24 3.25 10.33 -13.21
N GLN A 25 2.26 9.80 -13.91
CA GLN A 25 0.87 10.17 -13.70
C GLN A 25 0.13 8.95 -13.18
N ILE A 26 -0.36 9.01 -11.95
CA ILE A 26 -1.18 7.95 -11.38
C ILE A 26 -2.67 8.24 -11.60
N SER A 27 -3.44 7.16 -11.76
CA SER A 27 -4.88 7.29 -12.00
C SER A 27 -5.59 7.90 -10.78
N PRO A 28 -6.73 8.59 -10.95
CA PRO A 28 -7.50 9.12 -9.83
C PRO A 28 -7.88 8.05 -8.79
N HIS A 29 -8.19 6.83 -9.25
CA HIS A 29 -8.49 5.71 -8.36
C HIS A 29 -7.27 5.27 -7.54
N SER A 30 -6.08 5.25 -8.15
CA SER A 30 -4.83 4.96 -7.46
C SER A 30 -4.49 6.04 -6.42
N LYS A 31 -4.73 7.32 -6.74
CA LYS A 31 -4.56 8.42 -5.77
C LYS A 31 -5.44 8.23 -4.54
N LEU A 32 -6.74 7.97 -4.76
CA LEU A 32 -7.68 7.72 -3.66
C LEU A 32 -7.28 6.50 -2.83
N TYR A 33 -6.82 5.44 -3.49
CA TYR A 33 -6.31 4.25 -2.82
C TYR A 33 -5.11 4.59 -1.91
N LEU A 34 -4.12 5.31 -2.44
CA LEU A 34 -2.94 5.71 -1.68
C LEU A 34 -3.30 6.62 -0.51
N LEU A 35 -4.21 7.57 -0.71
CA LEU A 35 -4.70 8.45 0.37
C LEU A 35 -5.34 7.62 1.49
N HIS A 36 -6.18 6.65 1.16
CA HIS A 36 -6.79 5.76 2.14
C HIS A 36 -5.76 4.89 2.86
N LEU A 37 -4.74 4.39 2.16
CA LEU A 37 -3.67 3.62 2.75
C LEU A 37 -2.85 4.47 3.73
N LEU A 38 -2.43 5.67 3.32
CA LEU A 38 -1.65 6.58 4.17
C LEU A 38 -2.42 6.99 5.42
N LYS A 39 -3.72 7.28 5.28
CA LYS A 39 -4.60 7.56 6.40
C LYS A 39 -4.73 6.36 7.34
N HIS A 40 -4.89 5.16 6.79
CA HIS A 40 -4.97 3.96 7.59
C HIS A 40 -3.66 3.72 8.37
N LEU A 41 -2.51 3.96 7.76
CA LEU A 41 -1.20 3.84 8.39
C LEU A 41 -0.95 4.91 9.47
N SER A 42 -1.50 6.13 9.32
CA SER A 42 -1.35 7.17 10.33
C SER A 42 -2.24 6.96 11.56
N GLU A 43 -3.35 6.24 11.40
CA GLU A 43 -4.33 5.96 12.45
C GLU A 43 -4.12 4.60 13.14
N SER A 44 -3.43 3.65 12.48
CA SER A 44 -3.30 2.26 12.95
C SER A 44 -1.85 1.87 13.25
N SER A 45 -1.57 1.47 14.49
CA SER A 45 -0.30 0.83 14.87
C SER A 45 -0.19 -0.63 14.40
N ASP A 46 -1.33 -1.25 14.07
CA ASP A 46 -1.43 -2.71 13.98
C ASP A 46 -1.39 -3.22 12.53
N PHE A 47 -1.09 -2.35 11.57
CA PHE A 47 -1.12 -2.67 10.15
C PHE A 47 -0.27 -3.89 9.78
N PHE A 48 0.95 -3.98 10.31
CA PHE A 48 1.87 -5.09 10.05
C PHE A 48 1.50 -6.37 10.82
N PHE A 49 0.58 -6.28 11.76
CA PHE A 49 0.12 -7.42 12.56
C PHE A 49 -1.16 -8.04 11.99
N SER A 50 -1.58 -7.74 10.76
CA SER A 50 -2.76 -8.39 10.18
C SER A 50 -2.53 -9.91 10.09
N ASP A 51 -3.44 -10.69 10.69
CA ASP A 51 -3.44 -12.18 10.69
C ASP A 51 -3.34 -12.78 9.28
N VAL A 52 -3.67 -11.99 8.26
CA VAL A 52 -3.67 -12.39 6.85
C VAL A 52 -2.26 -12.72 6.34
N VAL A 53 -1.25 -12.00 6.82
CA VAL A 53 0.11 -12.04 6.25
C VAL A 53 1.17 -12.45 7.29
N GLN A 54 0.79 -12.58 8.56
CA GLN A 54 1.69 -13.12 9.57
C GLN A 54 2.19 -14.51 9.13
N ASP A 55 3.52 -14.66 9.11
CA ASP A 55 4.27 -15.90 8.84
C ASP A 55 4.15 -16.52 7.44
N LYS A 56 3.62 -15.79 6.45
CA LYS A 56 3.52 -16.29 5.06
C LYS A 56 4.14 -15.33 4.04
N PRO A 57 4.90 -15.85 3.06
CA PRO A 57 5.27 -15.08 1.87
C PRO A 57 4.03 -14.53 1.15
N LEU A 58 4.09 -13.28 0.67
CA LEU A 58 2.98 -12.61 -0.02
C LEU A 58 2.44 -13.42 -1.20
N SER A 59 3.31 -14.13 -1.92
CA SER A 59 2.94 -15.01 -3.03
C SER A 59 2.03 -16.17 -2.61
N ILE A 60 2.26 -16.75 -1.42
CA ILE A 60 1.42 -17.80 -0.85
C ILE A 60 0.06 -17.21 -0.48
N VAL A 61 0.02 -16.02 0.13
CA VAL A 61 -1.23 -15.34 0.49
C VAL A 61 -2.08 -15.05 -0.76
N ILE A 62 -1.46 -14.58 -1.85
CA ILE A 62 -2.16 -14.40 -3.14
C ILE A 62 -2.76 -15.73 -3.62
N MET A 63 -1.94 -16.79 -3.65
CA MET A 63 -2.39 -18.10 -4.13
C MET A 63 -3.56 -18.63 -3.30
N GLU A 64 -3.51 -18.51 -1.97
CA GLU A 64 -4.60 -18.90 -1.08
C GLU A 64 -5.85 -18.04 -1.32
N ALA A 65 -5.70 -16.72 -1.45
CA ALA A 65 -6.81 -15.79 -1.64
C ALA A 65 -7.63 -16.09 -2.90
N LEU A 66 -7.00 -16.55 -3.99
CA LEU A 66 -7.68 -16.90 -5.23
C LEU A 66 -8.72 -18.02 -5.06
N HIS A 67 -8.58 -18.86 -4.04
CA HIS A 67 -9.46 -19.99 -3.73
C HIS A 67 -10.53 -19.66 -2.67
N LYS A 68 -10.52 -18.45 -2.10
CA LYS A 68 -11.50 -18.02 -1.09
C LYS A 68 -12.74 -17.37 -1.73
N ASN A 69 -13.78 -17.15 -0.91
CA ASN A 69 -14.94 -16.37 -1.34
C ASN A 69 -14.56 -14.91 -1.66
N LEU A 70 -15.47 -14.17 -2.29
CA LEU A 70 -15.19 -12.81 -2.77
C LEU A 70 -14.71 -11.87 -1.65
N PHE A 71 -15.33 -11.90 -0.47
CA PHE A 71 -14.98 -11.00 0.62
C PHE A 71 -13.58 -11.28 1.16
N GLU A 72 -13.28 -12.54 1.45
CA GLU A 72 -11.96 -12.95 1.94
C GLU A 72 -10.87 -12.72 0.88
N LYS A 73 -11.16 -13.03 -0.38
CA LYS A 73 -10.27 -12.77 -1.51
C LYS A 73 -9.93 -11.29 -1.61
N THR A 74 -10.92 -10.40 -1.56
CA THR A 74 -10.69 -8.96 -1.63
C THR A 74 -9.88 -8.46 -0.43
N ARG A 75 -10.20 -8.92 0.78
CA ARG A 75 -9.44 -8.57 2.00
C ARG A 75 -7.97 -8.97 1.87
N ASP A 76 -7.71 -10.20 1.46
CA ASP A 76 -6.36 -10.76 1.43
C ASP A 76 -5.52 -10.14 0.30
N LEU A 77 -6.11 -9.94 -0.88
CA LEU A 77 -5.44 -9.25 -1.98
C LEU A 77 -5.13 -7.79 -1.65
N LYS A 78 -6.03 -7.10 -0.92
CA LYS A 78 -5.77 -5.74 -0.44
C LYS A 78 -4.59 -5.72 0.51
N ALA A 79 -4.55 -6.62 1.50
CA ALA A 79 -3.46 -6.69 2.46
C ALA A 79 -2.11 -6.92 1.77
N VAL A 80 -2.07 -7.82 0.79
CA VAL A 80 -0.86 -8.06 -0.02
C VAL A 80 -0.47 -6.83 -0.83
N GLY A 81 -1.43 -6.15 -1.48
CA GLY A 81 -1.18 -4.93 -2.24
C GLY A 81 -0.62 -3.80 -1.39
N ASP A 82 -1.22 -3.56 -0.23
CA ASP A 82 -0.78 -2.54 0.72
C ASP A 82 0.65 -2.81 1.22
N LEU A 83 0.95 -4.04 1.65
CA LEU A 83 2.30 -4.41 2.09
C LEU A 83 3.33 -4.33 0.97
N SER A 84 2.94 -4.72 -0.25
CA SER A 84 3.83 -4.61 -1.42
C SER A 84 4.22 -3.15 -1.67
N LEU A 85 3.27 -2.22 -1.60
CA LEU A 85 3.53 -0.80 -1.75
C LEU A 85 4.46 -0.27 -0.66
N ILE A 86 4.20 -0.63 0.59
CA ILE A 86 5.01 -0.18 1.74
C ILE A 86 6.44 -0.71 1.63
N PHE A 87 6.61 -2.01 1.37
CA PHE A 87 7.96 -2.59 1.22
C PHE A 87 8.72 -2.00 0.04
N SER A 88 8.01 -1.71 -1.06
CA SER A 88 8.61 -1.04 -2.22
C SER A 88 9.18 0.34 -1.84
N GLY A 89 8.48 1.08 -0.98
CA GLY A 89 8.94 2.39 -0.49
C GLY A 89 10.04 2.33 0.57
N LEU A 90 10.05 1.32 1.45
CA LEU A 90 11.07 1.15 2.49
C LEU A 90 12.41 0.67 1.93
N TYR A 91 12.37 -0.10 0.84
CA TYR A 91 13.54 -0.72 0.23
C TYR A 91 13.74 -0.25 -1.22
N PRO A 92 13.83 1.07 -1.48
CA PRO A 92 13.84 1.61 -2.84
C PRO A 92 15.05 1.15 -3.65
N GLU A 93 16.18 0.91 -2.98
CA GLU A 93 17.42 0.39 -3.60
C GLU A 93 17.26 -1.04 -4.16
N HIS A 94 16.31 -1.82 -3.61
CA HIS A 94 15.99 -3.15 -4.09
C HIS A 94 15.07 -3.12 -5.32
N LEU A 95 14.39 -2.00 -5.59
CA LEU A 95 13.60 -1.80 -6.80
C LEU A 95 14.45 -1.30 -7.98
N THR A 96 15.52 -0.55 -7.71
CA THR A 96 16.37 0.07 -8.73
C THR A 96 17.47 -0.86 -9.25
N ARG A 97 17.75 -1.99 -8.57
CA ARG A 97 18.60 -3.06 -9.11
C ARG A 97 17.85 -3.90 -10.15
N ARG A 98 17.70 -3.35 -11.36
CA ARG A 98 17.50 -4.15 -12.57
C ARG A 98 18.86 -4.63 -13.08
N THR A 99 19.31 -5.79 -12.62
CA THR A 99 20.12 -6.79 -13.35
C THR A 99 20.70 -7.77 -12.33
N VAL A 100 20.10 -8.95 -12.25
CA VAL A 100 20.86 -10.16 -11.93
C VAL A 100 21.17 -10.73 -13.31
N ASP A 101 22.45 -10.74 -13.68
CA ASP A 101 22.95 -11.53 -14.81
C ASP A 101 22.62 -13.02 -14.62
#